data_AF-A0A0C3Q447-F1
#
_entry.id   AF-A0A0C3Q447-F1
#
_cell.length_a   1.000
_cell.length_b   1.000
_cell.length_c   1.000
_cell.angle_alpha   90.00
_cell.angle_beta   90.00
_cell.angle_gamma   90.00
#
_symmetry.space_group_name_H-M   'P 1'
#
loop_
_entity.id
_entity.type
_entity.pdbx_description
1 polymer ?
#
loop_
_entity_poly.entity_id
_entity_poly.type
_entity_poly.pdbx_seq_one_letter_code
_entity_poly.pdbx_strand_id
1 'polypeptide(L)'
;LQWSFRCATKAAQTTPKNALELTRRAFLRMACTIRDEGIPASLVINADQTQVVLAQGTKVSYAETGAKQVDVVGQTEKRAFTLMVSVSQDGQVLPFQAIYSGKDPRRSLPKANSSGHQELASAGHRFDVSGTASYWATQETMRSYISHIAVPYFERRKTELGLPLNQRCILYIDVWSVHRSNEFRSWIKETYPWILVQYCPGGCTSL
;
A
#
# COMPACT_ATOMS: atom_id res chain seq x y z
N LEU A 1 2.38 -23.05 -38.37
CA LEU A 1 2.70 -22.13 -37.25
C LEU A 1 3.29 -22.96 -36.11
N GLN A 2 4.57 -22.75 -35.74
CA GLN A 2 5.23 -23.50 -34.66
C GLN A 2 4.88 -22.93 -33.27
N TRP A 3 3.59 -22.85 -32.95
CA TRP A 3 3.11 -22.25 -31.69
C TRP A 3 2.72 -23.32 -30.68
N SER A 4 2.93 -23.03 -29.41
CA SER A 4 2.62 -23.91 -28.27
C SER A 4 1.71 -23.18 -27.29
N PHE A 5 0.81 -23.93 -26.65
CA PHE A 5 -0.01 -23.43 -25.55
C PHE A 5 0.86 -23.14 -24.33
N ARG A 6 0.70 -21.96 -23.72
CA ARG A 6 1.52 -21.51 -22.58
C ARG A 6 0.65 -20.93 -21.49
N CYS A 7 1.06 -21.18 -20.24
CA CYS A 7 0.43 -20.64 -19.03
C CYS A 7 1.41 -19.68 -18.35
N ALA A 8 0.91 -18.56 -17.82
CA ALA A 8 1.73 -17.61 -17.08
C ALA A 8 2.33 -18.26 -15.82
N THR A 9 3.65 -18.12 -15.64
CA THR A 9 4.36 -18.59 -14.44
C THR A 9 4.35 -17.50 -13.36
N LYS A 10 4.18 -17.89 -12.09
CA LYS A 10 4.23 -16.96 -10.94
C LYS A 10 5.65 -16.42 -10.78
N ALA A 11 5.79 -15.15 -10.44
CA ALA A 11 7.03 -14.61 -9.89
C ALA A 11 7.35 -15.37 -8.59
N ALA A 12 8.53 -16.00 -8.54
CA ALA A 12 9.00 -16.64 -7.32
C ALA A 12 9.39 -15.57 -6.30
N GLN A 13 8.95 -15.72 -5.06
CA GLN A 13 9.42 -14.89 -3.97
C GLN A 13 10.90 -15.19 -3.72
N THR A 14 11.74 -14.16 -3.83
CA THR A 14 13.16 -14.27 -3.50
C THR A 14 13.35 -13.96 -2.02
N THR A 15 13.30 -14.99 -1.18
CA THR A 15 13.59 -14.85 0.25
C THR A 15 15.09 -14.62 0.46
N PRO A 16 15.50 -13.56 1.20
CA PRO A 16 16.90 -13.33 1.52
C PRO A 16 17.51 -14.49 2.33
N LYS A 17 18.78 -14.82 2.09
CA LYS A 17 19.50 -15.86 2.86
C LYS A 17 19.52 -15.57 4.37
N ASN A 18 19.49 -14.30 4.75
CA ASN A 18 19.49 -13.83 6.14
C ASN A 18 18.09 -13.44 6.66
N ALA A 19 17.01 -13.97 6.06
CA ALA A 19 15.64 -13.59 6.41
C ALA A 19 15.31 -13.78 7.91
N LEU A 20 15.80 -14.84 8.56
CA LEU A 20 15.60 -15.07 9.99
C LEU A 20 16.15 -13.92 10.84
N GLU A 21 17.34 -13.43 10.49
CA GLU A 21 17.96 -12.32 11.22
C GLU A 21 17.25 -10.99 10.93
N LEU A 22 16.83 -10.77 9.68
CA LEU A 22 16.08 -9.57 9.30
C LEU A 22 14.73 -9.48 10.01
N THR A 23 13.98 -10.58 10.02
CA THR A 23 12.68 -10.68 10.69
C THR A 23 12.84 -10.55 12.20
N ARG A 24 13.86 -11.21 12.80
CA ARG A 24 14.18 -11.05 14.22
C ARG A 24 14.48 -9.59 14.59
N ARG A 25 15.30 -8.90 13.79
CA ARG A 25 15.61 -7.47 14.01
C ARG A 25 14.38 -6.58 13.87
N ALA A 26 13.54 -6.83 12.87
CA ALA A 26 12.29 -6.09 12.68
C ALA A 26 11.33 -6.29 13.87
N PHE A 27 11.17 -7.55 14.31
CA PHE A 27 10.37 -7.89 15.49
C PHE A 27 10.89 -7.19 16.74
N LEU A 28 12.19 -7.28 17.03
CA LEU A 28 12.79 -6.64 18.20
C LEU A 28 12.65 -5.12 18.16
N ARG A 29 12.81 -4.49 16.98
CA ARG A 29 12.60 -3.06 16.81
C ARG A 29 11.15 -2.67 17.11
N MET A 30 10.18 -3.39 16.55
CA MET A 30 8.77 -3.16 16.79
C MET A 30 8.44 -3.31 18.29
N ALA A 31 8.86 -4.40 18.91
CA ALA A 31 8.61 -4.69 20.32
C ALA A 31 9.24 -3.65 21.25
N CYS A 32 10.51 -3.27 21.02
CA CYS A 32 11.17 -2.24 21.80
C CYS A 32 10.48 -0.88 21.62
N THR A 33 10.14 -0.47 20.40
CA THR A 33 9.43 0.79 20.17
C THR A 33 8.06 0.82 20.85
N ILE A 34 7.29 -0.26 20.76
CA ILE A 34 5.98 -0.36 21.43
C ILE A 34 6.13 -0.24 22.94
N ARG A 35 7.11 -0.95 23.53
CA ARG A 35 7.39 -0.91 24.98
C ARG A 35 7.85 0.47 25.43
N ASP A 36 8.85 1.03 24.76
CA ASP A 36 9.56 2.23 25.22
C ASP A 36 8.70 3.50 25.04
N GLU A 37 7.86 3.53 24.00
CA GLU A 37 6.99 4.68 23.68
C GLU A 37 5.53 4.46 24.15
N GLY A 38 5.24 3.32 24.80
CA GLY A 38 3.91 3.00 25.33
C GLY A 38 2.80 2.96 24.27
N ILE A 39 3.06 2.38 23.10
CA ILE A 39 2.16 2.46 21.94
C ILE A 39 1.08 1.37 22.02
N PRO A 40 -0.21 1.71 22.24
CA PRO A 40 -1.29 0.72 22.23
C PRO A 40 -1.51 0.15 20.82
N ALA A 41 -2.10 -1.05 20.74
CA ALA A 41 -2.35 -1.75 19.48
C ALA A 41 -3.14 -0.90 18.46
N SER A 42 -4.10 -0.11 18.93
CA SER A 42 -4.91 0.77 18.09
C SER A 42 -4.11 1.92 17.46
N LEU A 43 -2.88 2.21 17.92
CA LEU A 43 -1.95 3.20 17.36
C LEU A 43 -0.81 2.58 16.53
N VAL A 44 -0.97 1.31 16.15
CA VAL A 44 -0.10 0.63 15.18
C VAL A 44 -0.93 0.32 13.94
N ILE A 45 -0.65 1.00 12.83
CA ILE A 45 -1.25 0.73 11.52
C ILE A 45 -0.30 -0.14 10.70
N ASN A 46 -0.81 -1.24 10.17
CA ASN A 46 -0.20 -1.98 9.06
C ASN A 46 -0.89 -1.54 7.76
N ALA A 47 -0.10 -1.16 6.75
CA ALA A 47 -0.64 -0.76 5.46
C ALA A 47 0.14 -1.40 4.31
N ASP A 48 -0.59 -1.75 3.25
CA ASP A 48 -0.02 -2.36 2.05
C ASP A 48 -0.76 -1.87 0.80
N GLN A 49 -0.10 -2.01 -0.34
CA GLN A 49 -0.62 -1.63 -1.65
C GLN A 49 -0.90 -2.87 -2.48
N THR A 50 -2.12 -2.97 -2.99
CA THR A 50 -2.50 -4.05 -3.90
C THR A 50 -3.04 -3.51 -5.21
N GLN A 51 -2.80 -4.24 -6.29
CA GLN A 51 -3.35 -3.92 -7.59
C GLN A 51 -4.77 -4.46 -7.70
N VAL A 52 -5.72 -3.60 -8.06
CA VAL A 52 -7.08 -4.01 -8.44
C VAL A 52 -7.23 -3.94 -9.95
N VAL A 53 -7.40 -5.10 -10.58
CA VAL A 53 -7.54 -5.23 -12.04
C VAL A 53 -9.02 -5.13 -12.41
N LEU A 54 -9.35 -4.17 -13.28
CA LEU A 54 -10.73 -3.90 -13.74
C LEU A 54 -11.22 -4.91 -14.78
N ALA A 55 -10.31 -5.47 -15.57
CA ALA A 55 -10.61 -6.50 -16.56
C ALA A 55 -9.58 -7.63 -16.42
N GLN A 56 -10.01 -8.76 -15.87
CA GLN A 56 -9.13 -9.92 -15.72
C GLN A 56 -8.84 -10.52 -17.10
N GLY A 57 -7.56 -10.59 -17.45
CA GLY A 57 -7.08 -11.32 -18.62
C GLY A 57 -7.17 -12.84 -18.47
N THR A 58 -6.91 -13.57 -19.55
CA THR A 58 -6.75 -15.03 -19.46
C THR A 58 -5.38 -15.36 -18.85
N LYS A 59 -5.18 -16.60 -18.37
CA LYS A 59 -3.85 -17.07 -17.91
C LYS A 59 -3.05 -17.77 -19.02
N VAL A 60 -3.64 -17.84 -20.21
CA VAL A 60 -3.19 -18.71 -21.28
C VAL A 60 -3.14 -17.94 -22.59
N SER A 61 -2.10 -18.19 -23.36
CA SER A 61 -1.87 -17.61 -24.68
C SER A 61 -1.16 -18.63 -25.58
N TYR A 62 -1.16 -18.38 -26.88
CA TYR A 62 -0.32 -19.09 -27.83
C TYR A 62 0.95 -18.27 -28.08
N ALA A 63 2.11 -18.91 -28.01
CA ALA A 63 3.39 -18.29 -28.34
C ALA A 63 4.28 -19.27 -29.09
N GLU A 64 5.29 -18.73 -29.78
CA GLU A 64 6.26 -19.53 -30.53
C GLU A 64 6.94 -20.58 -29.62
N THR A 65 7.12 -21.78 -30.17
CA THR A 65 7.68 -22.91 -29.44
C THR A 65 9.14 -22.60 -29.08
N GLY A 66 9.42 -22.46 -27.78
CA GLY A 66 10.74 -22.07 -27.29
C GLY A 66 10.82 -20.62 -26.78
N ALA A 67 9.75 -19.83 -26.90
CA ALA A 67 9.69 -18.49 -26.33
C ALA A 67 9.89 -18.51 -24.80
N LYS A 68 10.85 -17.71 -24.32
CA LYS A 68 11.17 -17.59 -22.89
C LYS A 68 10.23 -16.62 -22.14
N GLN A 69 9.66 -15.67 -22.86
CA GLN A 69 8.68 -14.70 -22.36
C GLN A 69 7.44 -14.79 -23.24
N VAL A 70 6.29 -14.95 -22.60
CA VAL A 70 4.99 -15.12 -23.28
C VAL A 70 4.09 -14.02 -22.80
N ASP A 71 3.71 -13.14 -23.72
CA ASP A 71 2.68 -12.14 -23.45
C ASP A 71 1.31 -12.81 -23.37
N VAL A 72 0.56 -12.44 -22.33
CA VAL A 72 -0.80 -12.90 -22.10
C VAL A 72 -1.70 -11.69 -22.02
N VAL A 73 -2.80 -11.72 -22.78
CA VAL A 73 -3.78 -10.63 -22.84
C VAL A 73 -4.31 -10.34 -21.43
N GLY A 74 -4.21 -9.08 -20.98
CA GLY A 74 -4.58 -8.63 -19.63
C GLY A 74 -3.54 -8.90 -18.54
N GLN A 75 -2.36 -9.45 -18.88
CA GLN A 75 -1.18 -9.46 -18.01
C GLN A 75 -0.19 -8.35 -18.36
N THR A 76 -0.04 -8.01 -19.65
CA THR A 76 0.91 -6.99 -20.13
C THR A 76 0.32 -5.57 -20.11
N GLU A 77 -0.94 -5.39 -20.55
CA GLU A 77 -1.70 -4.14 -20.43
C GLU A 77 -2.83 -4.32 -19.40
N LYS A 78 -2.57 -3.87 -18.18
CA LYS A 78 -3.54 -3.96 -17.07
C LYS A 78 -4.30 -2.66 -16.93
N ARG A 79 -5.60 -2.67 -17.27
CA ARG A 79 -6.52 -1.65 -16.76
C ARG A 79 -6.73 -1.90 -15.28
N ALA A 80 -6.00 -1.16 -14.46
CA ALA A 80 -5.96 -1.36 -13.03
C ALA A 80 -5.81 -0.03 -12.30
N PHE A 81 -6.10 -0.06 -11.01
CA PHE A 81 -5.77 1.00 -10.06
C PHE A 81 -5.02 0.39 -8.87
N THR A 82 -4.24 1.20 -8.16
CA THR A 82 -3.62 0.77 -6.88
C THR A 82 -4.59 1.03 -5.75
N LEU A 83 -4.80 0.06 -4.88
CA LEU A 83 -5.56 0.20 -3.65
C LEU A 83 -4.58 0.16 -2.48
N MET A 84 -4.48 1.27 -1.75
CA MET A 84 -3.80 1.34 -0.46
C MET A 84 -4.79 0.95 0.63
N VAL A 85 -4.52 -0.15 1.30
CA VAL A 85 -5.36 -0.68 2.38
C VAL A 85 -4.59 -0.64 3.68
N SER A 86 -5.31 -0.46 4.79
CA SER A 86 -4.68 -0.47 6.10
C SER A 86 -5.61 -0.96 7.20
N VAL A 87 -4.98 -1.56 8.20
CA VAL A 87 -5.64 -2.13 9.38
C VAL A 87 -4.80 -1.80 10.61
N SER A 88 -5.46 -1.46 11.71
CA SER A 88 -4.82 -1.30 13.00
C SER A 88 -4.61 -2.65 13.69
N GLN A 89 -3.67 -2.73 14.64
CA GLN A 89 -3.41 -3.98 15.37
C GLN A 89 -4.54 -4.37 16.34
N ASP A 90 -5.48 -3.48 16.65
CA ASP A 90 -6.73 -3.82 17.35
C ASP A 90 -7.85 -4.29 16.41
N GLY A 91 -7.57 -4.44 15.11
CA GLY A 91 -8.47 -5.05 14.13
C GLY A 91 -9.41 -4.10 13.40
N GLN A 92 -9.24 -2.78 13.53
CA GLN A 92 -10.05 -1.81 12.78
C GLN A 92 -9.49 -1.64 11.37
N VAL A 93 -10.36 -1.81 10.37
CA VAL A 93 -10.04 -1.49 8.98
C VAL A 93 -10.21 0.00 8.77
N LEU A 94 -9.19 0.65 8.19
CA LEU A 94 -9.25 2.06 7.84
C LEU A 94 -9.84 2.24 6.43
N PRO A 95 -10.38 3.44 6.12
CA PRO A 95 -10.78 3.73 4.75
C PRO A 95 -9.61 3.55 3.78
N PHE A 96 -9.85 2.84 2.67
CA PHE A 96 -8.85 2.70 1.62
C PHE A 96 -8.65 3.99 0.80
N GLN A 97 -7.50 4.07 0.14
CA GLN A 97 -7.25 5.01 -0.95
C GLN A 97 -7.10 4.25 -2.26
N ALA A 98 -7.87 4.63 -3.28
CA ALA A 98 -7.78 4.11 -4.63
C ALA A 98 -7.08 5.13 -5.54
N ILE A 99 -5.97 4.72 -6.16
CA ILE A 99 -5.09 5.56 -6.97
C ILE A 99 -5.22 5.18 -8.44
N TYR A 100 -5.74 6.10 -9.24
CA TYR A 100 -5.98 5.92 -10.67
C TYR A 100 -4.88 6.58 -11.49
N SER A 101 -4.57 6.00 -12.66
CA SER A 101 -3.66 6.62 -13.62
C SER A 101 -4.26 7.90 -14.20
N GLY A 102 -3.45 8.94 -14.38
CA GLY A 102 -3.86 10.19 -14.99
C GLY A 102 -3.49 11.42 -14.15
N LYS A 103 -3.85 12.59 -14.67
CA LYS A 103 -3.58 13.89 -14.03
C LYS A 103 -4.83 14.69 -13.71
N ASP A 104 -5.90 14.55 -14.50
CA ASP A 104 -7.16 15.28 -14.28
C ASP A 104 -8.14 14.39 -13.49
N PRO A 105 -8.48 14.76 -12.24
CA PRO A 105 -9.43 14.01 -11.43
C PRO A 105 -10.80 13.84 -12.10
N ARG A 106 -11.28 14.83 -12.85
CA ARG A 106 -12.60 14.80 -13.51
C ARG A 106 -12.69 13.75 -14.61
N ARG A 107 -11.54 13.36 -15.17
CA ARG A 107 -11.43 12.40 -16.27
C ARG A 107 -10.99 11.02 -15.81
N SER A 108 -10.22 10.97 -14.72
CA SER A 108 -9.47 9.75 -14.34
C SER A 108 -10.10 9.02 -13.15
N LEU A 109 -10.89 9.72 -12.33
CA LEU A 109 -11.57 9.13 -11.17
C LEU A 109 -13.00 8.69 -11.53
N PRO A 110 -13.59 7.77 -10.74
CA PRO A 110 -15.02 7.49 -10.81
C PRO A 110 -15.83 8.79 -10.67
N LYS A 111 -16.90 8.91 -11.45
CA LYS A 111 -17.76 10.11 -11.42
C LYS A 111 -18.50 10.18 -10.08
N ALA A 112 -18.75 11.40 -9.58
CA ALA A 112 -19.50 11.60 -8.34
C ALA A 112 -20.93 11.02 -8.38
N ASN A 113 -21.52 10.88 -9.57
CA ASN A 113 -22.83 10.26 -9.78
C ASN A 113 -22.79 8.76 -10.05
N SER A 114 -21.61 8.11 -9.95
CA SER A 114 -21.51 6.65 -10.06
C SER A 114 -22.07 5.96 -8.81
N SER A 115 -22.61 4.76 -9.00
CA SER A 115 -23.15 3.94 -7.91
C SER A 115 -22.09 3.70 -6.82
N GLY A 116 -22.47 3.90 -5.56
CA GLY A 116 -21.59 3.70 -4.40
C GLY A 116 -20.56 4.81 -4.17
N HIS A 117 -20.40 5.80 -5.05
CA HIS A 117 -19.42 6.88 -4.85
C HIS A 117 -19.69 7.67 -3.57
N GLN A 118 -20.95 8.09 -3.36
CA GLN A 118 -21.33 8.87 -2.19
C GLN A 118 -21.17 8.07 -0.90
N GLU A 119 -21.56 6.80 -0.89
CA GLU A 119 -21.38 5.89 0.25
C GLU A 119 -19.89 5.77 0.62
N LEU A 120 -19.04 5.52 -0.38
CA LEU A 120 -17.60 5.39 -0.17
C LEU A 120 -16.99 6.70 0.35
N ALA A 121 -17.36 7.84 -0.23
CA ALA A 121 -16.90 9.15 0.22
C ALA A 121 -17.34 9.45 1.66
N SER A 122 -18.59 9.12 2.02
CA SER A 122 -19.12 9.28 3.38
C SER A 122 -18.45 8.37 4.41
N ALA A 123 -18.00 7.18 3.99
CA ALA A 123 -17.19 6.29 4.81
C ALA A 123 -15.70 6.72 4.89
N GLY A 124 -15.33 7.83 4.25
CA GLY A 124 -13.97 8.38 4.29
C GLY A 124 -13.00 7.74 3.29
N HIS A 125 -13.49 6.91 2.37
CA HIS A 125 -12.66 6.36 1.31
C HIS A 125 -12.21 7.45 0.36
N ARG A 126 -11.00 7.28 -0.17
CA ARG A 126 -10.35 8.30 -0.98
C ARG A 126 -10.06 7.82 -2.39
N PHE A 127 -10.27 8.71 -3.35
CA PHE A 127 -9.89 8.52 -4.75
C PHE A 127 -8.86 9.58 -5.11
N ASP A 128 -7.66 9.15 -5.50
CA ASP A 128 -6.60 10.05 -5.94
C ASP A 128 -6.14 9.70 -7.36
N VAL A 129 -5.66 10.70 -8.08
CA VAL A 129 -4.92 10.49 -9.32
C VAL A 129 -3.45 10.32 -8.99
N SER A 130 -2.74 9.46 -9.70
CA SER A 130 -1.31 9.25 -9.50
C SER A 130 -0.47 10.46 -9.96
N GLY A 131 -1.03 11.30 -10.84
CA GLY A 131 -0.29 12.37 -11.52
C GLY A 131 0.57 11.87 -12.69
N THR A 132 0.55 10.56 -12.98
CA THR A 132 1.41 9.91 -13.98
C THR A 132 0.59 9.11 -15.00
N ALA A 133 1.25 8.59 -16.04
CA ALA A 133 0.63 7.65 -16.97
C ALA A 133 0.36 6.26 -16.34
N SER A 134 0.93 5.98 -15.16
CA SER A 134 0.74 4.72 -14.43
C SER A 134 -0.25 4.90 -13.27
N TYR A 135 -0.80 3.82 -12.73
CA TYR A 135 -1.65 3.85 -11.54
C TYR A 135 -0.89 3.58 -10.23
N TRP A 136 0.44 3.57 -10.27
CA TRP A 136 1.26 3.35 -9.07
C TRP A 136 1.20 4.54 -8.12
N ALA A 137 1.38 4.26 -6.83
CA ALA A 137 1.49 5.31 -5.83
C ALA A 137 2.70 6.22 -6.12
N THR A 138 2.58 7.48 -5.74
CA THR A 138 3.64 8.48 -5.84
C THR A 138 3.89 9.07 -4.46
N GLN A 139 4.89 9.95 -4.37
CA GLN A 139 5.11 10.72 -3.15
C GLN A 139 3.85 11.48 -2.75
N GLU A 140 3.19 12.13 -3.70
CA GLU A 140 1.97 12.90 -3.47
C GLU A 140 0.82 12.02 -2.97
N THR A 141 0.57 10.86 -3.58
CA THR A 141 -0.51 9.97 -3.14
C THR A 141 -0.20 9.36 -1.76
N MET A 142 1.06 9.07 -1.46
CA MET A 142 1.45 8.60 -0.12
C MET A 142 1.25 9.68 0.94
N ARG A 143 1.59 10.94 0.66
CA ARG A 143 1.28 12.07 1.55
C ARG A 143 -0.22 12.21 1.74
N SER A 144 -0.98 12.10 0.67
CA SER A 144 -2.44 12.12 0.67
C SER A 144 -3.04 11.04 1.59
N TYR A 145 -2.56 9.80 1.50
CA TYR A 145 -2.95 8.71 2.40
C TYR A 145 -2.66 9.05 3.86
N ILE A 146 -1.44 9.52 4.16
CA ILE A 146 -1.06 9.86 5.54
C ILE A 146 -1.95 10.96 6.09
N SER A 147 -2.09 12.07 5.38
CA SER A 147 -2.80 13.26 5.86
C SER A 147 -4.31 13.08 5.95
N HIS A 148 -4.91 12.24 5.09
CA HIS A 148 -6.36 12.13 5.00
C HIS A 148 -6.94 10.83 5.58
N ILE A 149 -6.11 9.81 5.81
CA ILE A 149 -6.57 8.53 6.35
C ILE A 149 -5.83 8.20 7.65
N ALA A 150 -4.51 8.07 7.61
CA ALA A 150 -3.74 7.59 8.78
C ALA A 150 -3.76 8.59 9.95
N VAL A 151 -3.53 9.88 9.68
CA VAL A 151 -3.48 10.94 10.70
C VAL A 151 -4.84 11.13 11.38
N PRO A 152 -5.96 11.33 10.64
CA PRO A 152 -7.28 11.44 11.27
C PRO A 152 -7.65 10.21 12.11
N TYR A 153 -7.28 9.01 11.65
CA TYR A 153 -7.48 7.79 12.43
C TYR A 153 -6.69 7.83 13.75
N PHE A 154 -5.40 8.16 13.71
CA PHE A 154 -4.55 8.22 14.91
C PHE A 154 -5.03 9.28 15.90
N GLU A 155 -5.35 10.49 15.42
CA GLU A 155 -5.82 11.59 16.27
C GLU A 155 -7.11 11.22 16.98
N ARG A 156 -8.11 10.72 16.24
CA ARG A 156 -9.35 10.18 16.81
C ARG A 156 -9.06 9.14 17.89
N ARG A 157 -8.14 8.22 17.60
CA ARG A 157 -7.82 7.13 18.53
C ARG A 157 -7.07 7.57 19.78
N LYS A 158 -6.19 8.57 19.66
CA LYS A 158 -5.55 9.21 20.81
C LYS A 158 -6.60 9.87 21.70
N THR A 159 -7.53 10.64 21.12
CA THR A 159 -8.61 11.29 21.87
C THR A 159 -9.46 10.27 22.63
N GLU A 160 -9.89 9.19 21.97
CA GLU A 160 -10.72 8.16 22.61
C GLU A 160 -10.00 7.39 23.72
N LEU A 161 -8.68 7.28 23.65
CA LEU A 161 -7.86 6.66 24.71
C LEU A 161 -7.41 7.66 25.79
N GLY A 162 -7.75 8.95 25.67
CA GLY A 162 -7.25 10.00 26.56
C GLY A 162 -5.74 10.21 26.49
N LEU A 163 -5.10 9.86 25.37
CA LEU A 163 -3.67 9.98 25.14
C LEU A 163 -3.30 11.37 24.60
N PRO A 164 -2.08 11.87 24.87
CA PRO A 164 -1.67 13.18 24.40
C PRO A 164 -1.50 13.19 22.86
N LEU A 165 -1.70 14.36 22.23
CA LEU A 165 -1.62 14.48 20.78
C LEU A 165 -0.25 14.09 20.20
N ASN A 166 0.82 14.30 20.98
CA ASN A 166 2.17 13.91 20.62
C ASN A 166 2.52 12.43 20.89
N GLN A 167 1.55 11.62 21.36
CA GLN A 167 1.73 10.18 21.55
C GLN A 167 2.28 9.54 20.26
N ARG A 168 3.35 8.75 20.41
CA ARG A 168 3.95 8.03 19.29
C ARG A 168 2.98 7.00 18.73
N CYS A 169 2.98 6.89 17.40
CA CYS A 169 2.23 5.92 16.64
C CYS A 169 3.19 5.18 15.70
N ILE A 170 2.83 3.98 15.25
CA ILE A 170 3.60 3.24 14.27
C ILE A 170 2.82 3.14 12.97
N LEU A 171 3.50 3.48 11.87
CA LEU A 171 3.08 3.09 10.53
C LEU A 171 4.03 1.99 10.04
N TYR A 172 3.50 0.79 9.83
CA TYR A 172 4.23 -0.37 9.34
C TYR A 172 3.86 -0.64 7.88
N ILE A 173 4.85 -0.51 7.00
CA ILE A 173 4.69 -0.62 5.53
C ILE A 173 5.83 -1.45 4.92
N ASP A 174 5.70 -1.83 3.65
CA ASP A 174 6.75 -2.56 2.94
C ASP A 174 7.95 -1.66 2.55
N VAL A 175 9.07 -2.29 2.18
CA VAL A 175 10.31 -1.59 1.78
C VAL A 175 10.30 -1.28 0.29
N TRP A 176 9.30 -0.53 -0.15
CA TRP A 176 9.19 -0.07 -1.54
C TRP A 176 9.90 1.27 -1.78
N SER A 177 10.28 1.56 -3.03
CA SER A 177 11.15 2.69 -3.41
C SER A 177 10.61 4.06 -2.99
N VAL A 178 9.30 4.29 -3.11
CA VAL A 178 8.63 5.52 -2.65
C VAL A 178 8.63 5.62 -1.14
N HIS A 179 8.30 4.53 -0.43
CA HIS A 179 8.25 4.49 1.04
C HIS A 179 9.61 4.76 1.68
N ARG A 180 10.69 4.24 1.07
CA ARG A 180 12.06 4.41 1.56
C ARG A 180 12.76 5.66 1.02
N SER A 181 12.10 6.46 0.18
CA SER A 181 12.72 7.65 -0.40
C SER A 181 13.13 8.63 0.70
N ASN A 182 14.16 9.43 0.46
CA ASN A 182 14.52 10.48 1.43
C ASN A 182 13.40 11.51 1.55
N GLU A 183 12.78 11.85 0.42
CA GLU A 183 11.68 12.79 0.35
C GLU A 183 10.48 12.40 1.24
N PHE A 184 10.01 11.15 1.17
CA PHE A 184 8.88 10.69 2.00
C PHE A 184 9.24 10.71 3.47
N ARG A 185 10.43 10.17 3.80
CA ARG A 185 10.89 10.01 5.18
C ARG A 185 11.16 11.34 5.86
N SER A 186 11.75 12.31 5.16
CA SER A 186 11.93 13.67 5.68
C SER A 186 10.59 14.34 5.88
N TRP A 187 9.71 14.30 4.88
CA TRP A 187 8.40 14.92 4.96
C TRP A 187 7.56 14.41 6.14
N ILE A 188 7.46 13.09 6.33
CA ILE A 188 6.65 12.54 7.42
C ILE A 188 7.27 12.84 8.79
N LYS A 189 8.60 12.84 8.89
CA LYS A 189 9.32 13.17 10.12
C LYS A 189 9.16 14.64 10.51
N GLU A 190 9.14 15.54 9.54
CA GLU A 190 8.96 16.98 9.76
C GLU A 190 7.50 17.34 10.03
N THR A 191 6.58 16.78 9.26
CA THR A 191 5.15 17.11 9.32
C THR A 191 4.42 16.41 10.47
N TYR A 192 4.76 15.13 10.71
CA TYR A 192 4.12 14.28 11.70
C TYR A 192 5.19 13.55 12.53
N PRO A 193 6.01 14.28 13.32
CA PRO A 193 7.15 13.69 14.03
C PRO A 193 6.76 12.53 14.94
N TRP A 194 5.52 12.51 15.43
CA TRP A 194 4.95 11.45 16.27
C TRP A 194 4.64 10.14 15.53
N ILE A 195 4.71 10.09 14.19
CA ILE A 195 4.58 8.86 13.41
C ILE A 195 5.95 8.23 13.20
N LEU A 196 6.13 7.03 13.75
CA LEU A 196 7.32 6.21 13.58
C LEU A 196 7.09 5.23 12.42
N VAL A 197 7.78 5.46 11.30
CA VAL A 197 7.72 4.55 10.15
C VAL A 197 8.62 3.35 10.40
N GLN A 198 8.02 2.17 10.42
CA GLN A 198 8.70 0.89 10.47
C GLN A 198 8.42 0.07 9.21
N TYR A 199 9.27 -0.91 8.94
CA TYR A 199 9.26 -1.60 7.66
C TYR A 199 9.20 -3.11 7.79
N CYS A 200 8.37 -3.76 6.97
CA CYS A 200 8.46 -5.19 6.71
C CYS A 200 9.73 -5.48 5.89
N PRO A 201 10.64 -6.36 6.35
CA PRO A 201 11.85 -6.66 5.60
C PRO A 201 11.55 -7.16 4.17
N GLY A 202 12.31 -6.66 3.19
CA GLY A 202 12.11 -7.03 1.79
C GLY A 202 12.19 -8.54 1.57
N GLY A 203 11.24 -9.08 0.80
CA GLY A 203 11.16 -10.52 0.50
C GLY A 203 10.74 -11.40 1.69
N CYS A 204 10.28 -10.82 2.80
CA CYS A 204 9.89 -11.52 4.02
C CYS A 204 8.40 -11.44 4.35
N THR A 205 7.55 -10.92 3.46
CA THR A 205 6.10 -10.73 3.72
C THR A 205 5.35 -12.04 4.00
N SER A 206 5.84 -13.17 3.50
CA SER A 206 5.19 -14.49 3.65
C SER A 206 5.76 -15.35 4.79
N LEU A 207 6.72 -14.82 5.56
CA LEU A 207 7.45 -15.58 6.59
C LEU A 207 6.80 -15.45 7.96
#